data_AF-A0AB39NZ01-F1
#
_entry.id   AF-A0AB39NZ01-F1
#
_cell.length_a   1.000
_cell.length_b   1.000
_cell.length_c   1.000
_cell.angle_alpha   90.00
_cell.angle_beta   90.00
_cell.angle_gamma   90.00
#
_symmetry.space_group_name_H-M   'P 1'
#
loop_
_entity.id
_entity.type
_entity.pdbx_description
1 polymer ?
#
loop_
_entity_poly.entity_id
_entity_poly.type
_entity_poly.pdbx_seq_one_letter_code
_entity_poly.pdbx_strand_id
1 'polypeptide(L)'
;MTISGAPFMPGIELSEVLYEEAVRPILRDAFPGLRYAAARIGSGSEVLGFDTSRSADHEWGPRLEIFLTAEDNAQHGAAIRRTLAERLPKEIRGWPTHFQESDDPLDPVGRMQLTDGPVNHRVDMYDVDGWLAEQLGVRSAGAKLTTREWLAVPQQRLAETTGGAVFHDGLGTLTDVRRRLAWYPYQVWRYLLACQWQRISQEEAFVGRCAEVGDDIGSAVVAARLVRDLMRLCLLLERRYAPYSKWLGSAFGQLPAAKALKPALQGALAATDHRTREAHLCDAYENVAALQNASGLNAPVDPKRRPYHSRPFQVLGAERFAQGLAETVTDPSLRTLALVGSVDQWADSTDLINQPQAIQDAAHALK
;
A
#
# COMPACT_ATOMS: atom_id res chain seq x y z
N MET A 1 -2.21 -29.20 -2.78
CA MET A 1 -2.39 -29.60 -4.19
C MET A 1 -2.92 -28.38 -4.93
N THR A 2 -2.20 -27.90 -5.94
CA THR A 2 -2.70 -26.83 -6.82
C THR A 2 -3.99 -27.31 -7.47
N ILE A 3 -5.07 -26.54 -7.28
CA ILE A 3 -6.44 -26.95 -7.60
C ILE A 3 -6.68 -27.07 -9.11
N SER A 4 -5.80 -26.51 -9.94
CA SER A 4 -5.78 -26.80 -11.37
C SER A 4 -4.37 -27.11 -11.85
N GLY A 5 -4.27 -27.98 -12.87
CA GLY A 5 -3.04 -28.18 -13.64
C GLY A 5 -2.77 -27.05 -14.62
N ALA A 6 -3.49 -25.92 -14.52
CA ALA A 6 -3.33 -24.78 -15.40
C ALA A 6 -2.01 -24.05 -15.08
N PRO A 7 -1.32 -23.51 -16.09
CA PRO A 7 -0.16 -22.67 -15.85
C PRO A 7 -0.57 -21.42 -15.06
N PHE A 8 0.31 -20.99 -14.15
CA PHE A 8 0.10 -19.75 -13.42
C PHE A 8 0.00 -18.56 -14.39
N MET A 9 -1.01 -17.72 -14.15
CA MET A 9 -1.25 -16.46 -14.83
C MET A 9 -1.32 -15.39 -13.75
N PRO A 10 -0.83 -14.16 -13.94
CA PRO A 10 -1.06 -13.08 -12.99
C PRO A 10 -2.56 -12.84 -12.76
N GLY A 11 -2.96 -12.62 -11.52
CA GLY A 11 -4.37 -12.53 -11.13
C GLY A 11 -5.10 -11.35 -11.78
N ILE A 12 -4.42 -10.23 -12.03
CA ILE A 12 -4.98 -9.10 -12.80
C ILE A 12 -5.33 -9.55 -14.23
N GLU A 13 -4.46 -10.28 -14.91
CA GLU A 13 -4.70 -10.77 -16.27
C GLU A 13 -5.87 -11.76 -16.28
N LEU A 14 -5.91 -12.67 -15.30
CA LEU A 14 -7.03 -13.62 -15.16
C LEU A 14 -8.37 -12.91 -14.89
N SER A 15 -8.34 -11.81 -14.14
CA SER A 15 -9.52 -10.98 -13.84
C SER A 15 -10.00 -10.22 -15.09
N GLU A 16 -9.08 -9.72 -15.91
CA GLU A 16 -9.41 -9.09 -17.20
C GLU A 16 -10.04 -10.09 -18.16
N VAL A 17 -9.49 -11.30 -18.23
CA VAL A 17 -10.05 -12.40 -19.04
C VAL A 17 -11.46 -12.77 -18.57
N LEU A 18 -11.68 -12.91 -17.25
CA LEU A 18 -13.03 -13.13 -16.70
C LEU A 18 -13.98 -12.00 -17.12
N TYR A 19 -13.53 -10.75 -17.05
CA TYR A 19 -14.34 -9.60 -17.43
C TYR A 19 -14.78 -9.66 -18.89
N GLU A 20 -13.81 -9.77 -19.81
CA GLU A 20 -14.07 -9.66 -21.25
C GLU A 20 -14.82 -10.88 -21.80
N GLU A 21 -14.47 -12.08 -21.36
CA GLU A 21 -15.03 -13.31 -21.93
C GLU A 21 -16.37 -13.72 -21.31
N ALA A 22 -16.64 -13.33 -20.05
CA ALA A 22 -17.82 -13.80 -19.33
C ALA A 22 -18.67 -12.67 -18.75
N VAL A 23 -18.14 -11.85 -17.83
CA VAL A 23 -18.95 -10.86 -17.09
C VAL A 23 -19.56 -9.82 -18.02
N ARG A 24 -18.76 -9.20 -18.90
CA ARG A 24 -19.22 -8.14 -19.80
C ARG A 24 -20.30 -8.62 -20.78
N PRO A 25 -20.16 -9.77 -21.48
CA PRO A 25 -21.23 -10.31 -22.31
C PRO A 25 -22.53 -10.59 -21.53
N ILE A 26 -22.44 -11.15 -20.33
CA ILE A 26 -23.63 -11.46 -19.50
C ILE A 26 -24.35 -10.18 -19.07
N LEU A 27 -23.61 -9.17 -18.58
CA LEU A 27 -24.21 -7.90 -18.18
C LEU A 27 -24.87 -7.18 -19.35
N ARG A 28 -24.22 -7.16 -20.52
CA ARG A 28 -24.78 -6.54 -21.73
C ARG A 28 -26.10 -7.17 -22.17
N ASP A 29 -26.22 -8.49 -22.04
CA ASP A 29 -27.40 -9.25 -22.45
C ASP A 29 -28.55 -9.17 -21.42
N ALA A 30 -28.25 -9.39 -20.13
CA ALA A 30 -29.25 -9.44 -19.07
C ALA A 30 -29.65 -8.06 -18.50
N PHE A 31 -28.77 -7.07 -18.60
CA PHE A 31 -28.98 -5.72 -18.06
C PHE A 31 -28.62 -4.65 -19.11
N PRO A 32 -29.35 -4.63 -20.25
CA PRO A 32 -29.05 -3.71 -21.33
C PRO A 32 -29.18 -2.25 -20.88
N GLY A 33 -28.15 -1.44 -21.15
CA GLY A 33 -28.11 -0.02 -20.79
C GLY A 33 -27.59 0.27 -19.38
N LEU A 34 -27.31 -0.75 -18.56
CA LEU A 34 -26.69 -0.57 -17.25
C LEU A 34 -25.32 0.10 -17.42
N ARG A 35 -25.11 1.22 -16.71
CA ARG A 35 -23.81 1.88 -16.62
C ARG A 35 -23.10 1.40 -15.37
N TYR A 36 -21.85 0.98 -15.51
CA TYR A 36 -21.06 0.45 -14.40
C TYR A 36 -19.57 0.71 -14.63
N ALA A 37 -18.75 0.50 -13.62
CA ALA A 37 -17.32 0.27 -13.77
C ALA A 37 -16.97 -1.18 -13.40
N ALA A 38 -15.95 -1.74 -14.03
CA ALA A 38 -15.39 -3.06 -13.71
C ALA A 38 -13.89 -2.90 -13.47
N ALA A 39 -13.42 -3.37 -12.33
CA ALA A 39 -12.04 -3.21 -11.91
C ALA A 39 -11.57 -4.39 -11.07
N ARG A 40 -10.25 -4.55 -10.96
CA ARG A 40 -9.62 -5.40 -9.95
C ARG A 40 -8.76 -4.50 -9.06
N ILE A 41 -9.30 -4.10 -7.91
CA ILE A 41 -8.69 -3.18 -6.93
C ILE A 41 -9.03 -3.56 -5.48
N GLY A 42 -8.36 -2.96 -4.50
CA GLY A 42 -8.53 -3.32 -3.09
C GLY A 42 -7.52 -4.35 -2.63
N SER A 43 -7.87 -5.18 -1.63
CA SER A 43 -6.95 -6.17 -1.07
C SER A 43 -6.63 -7.27 -2.07
N GLY A 44 -5.39 -7.79 -2.04
CA GLY A 44 -4.97 -8.91 -2.89
C GLY A 44 -3.52 -8.76 -3.35
N SER A 45 -2.81 -9.88 -3.48
CA SER A 45 -1.41 -9.87 -3.95
C SER A 45 -1.29 -9.45 -5.41
N GLU A 46 -2.28 -9.80 -6.21
CA GLU A 46 -2.36 -9.55 -7.64
C GLU A 46 -2.55 -8.07 -7.96
N VAL A 47 -3.21 -7.31 -7.08
CA VAL A 47 -3.50 -5.88 -7.28
C VAL A 47 -2.22 -5.06 -7.45
N LEU A 48 -1.14 -5.48 -6.79
CA LEU A 48 0.18 -4.83 -6.89
C LEU A 48 1.20 -5.66 -7.68
N GLY A 49 0.77 -6.77 -8.30
CA GLY A 49 1.66 -7.67 -9.07
C GLY A 49 2.66 -8.44 -8.21
N PHE A 50 2.30 -8.75 -6.95
CA PHE A 50 3.12 -9.55 -6.04
C PHE A 50 2.62 -10.99 -5.87
N ASP A 51 1.61 -11.37 -6.65
CA ASP A 51 1.09 -12.73 -6.65
C ASP A 51 2.07 -13.70 -7.30
N THR A 52 1.97 -14.95 -6.88
CA THR A 52 2.80 -16.05 -7.36
C THR A 52 1.91 -17.28 -7.51
N SER A 53 2.44 -18.37 -8.07
CA SER A 53 1.72 -19.65 -8.13
C SER A 53 1.20 -20.12 -6.76
N ARG A 54 1.86 -19.73 -5.67
CA ARG A 54 1.37 -20.02 -4.31
C ARG A 54 0.08 -19.29 -3.99
N SER A 55 -0.12 -18.05 -4.45
CA SER A 55 -1.31 -17.25 -4.15
C SER A 55 -2.61 -17.96 -4.54
N ALA A 56 -2.57 -18.86 -5.52
CA ALA A 56 -3.74 -19.62 -5.96
C ALA A 56 -4.29 -20.64 -4.94
N ASP A 57 -3.69 -20.76 -3.75
CA ASP A 57 -4.18 -21.62 -2.68
C ASP A 57 -5.39 -21.03 -1.92
N HIS A 58 -5.60 -19.71 -1.94
CA HIS A 58 -6.78 -19.03 -1.39
C HIS A 58 -6.90 -17.57 -1.85
N GLU A 59 -8.12 -17.02 -1.87
CA GLU A 59 -8.42 -15.59 -2.10
C GLU A 59 -7.84 -14.96 -3.38
N TRP A 60 -7.35 -15.78 -4.28
CA TRP A 60 -6.81 -15.44 -5.59
C TRP A 60 -7.57 -16.21 -6.66
N GLY A 61 -7.76 -15.62 -7.84
CA GLY A 61 -8.39 -16.30 -8.97
C GLY A 61 -9.15 -15.33 -9.87
N PRO A 62 -10.12 -15.85 -10.66
CA PRO A 62 -10.96 -15.02 -11.51
C PRO A 62 -11.97 -14.25 -10.62
N ARG A 63 -11.61 -13.02 -10.25
CA ARG A 63 -12.40 -12.16 -9.36
C ARG A 63 -12.31 -10.70 -9.80
N LEU A 64 -13.33 -9.90 -9.57
CA LEU A 64 -13.31 -8.47 -9.87
C LEU A 64 -14.44 -7.74 -9.15
N GLU A 65 -14.35 -6.41 -9.10
CA GLU A 65 -15.38 -5.54 -8.55
C GLU A 65 -16.19 -4.88 -9.67
N ILE A 66 -17.51 -4.86 -9.53
CA ILE A 66 -18.44 -4.09 -10.34
C ILE A 66 -18.93 -2.91 -9.50
N PHE A 67 -18.71 -1.69 -9.99
CA PHE A 67 -19.18 -0.47 -9.36
C PHE A 67 -20.40 0.08 -10.08
N LEU A 68 -21.46 0.33 -9.31
CA LEU A 68 -22.75 0.86 -9.76
C LEU A 68 -22.99 2.23 -9.10
N THR A 69 -24.04 2.92 -9.54
CA THR A 69 -24.59 4.01 -8.72
C THR A 69 -25.26 3.40 -7.47
N ALA A 70 -25.45 4.19 -6.41
CA ALA A 70 -26.15 3.68 -5.21
C ALA A 70 -27.59 3.22 -5.52
N GLU A 71 -28.27 3.92 -6.43
CA GLU A 71 -29.60 3.55 -6.92
C GLU A 71 -29.58 2.23 -7.70
N ASP A 72 -28.68 2.10 -8.68
CA ASP A 72 -28.53 0.88 -9.47
C ASP A 72 -28.09 -0.31 -8.62
N ASN A 73 -27.22 -0.10 -7.63
CA ASN A 73 -26.79 -1.17 -6.72
C ASN A 73 -27.97 -1.67 -5.88
N ALA A 74 -28.76 -0.76 -5.32
CA ALA A 74 -29.95 -1.10 -4.55
C ALA A 74 -31.02 -1.80 -5.41
N GLN A 75 -31.18 -1.38 -6.66
CA GLN A 75 -32.19 -1.92 -7.57
C GLN A 75 -31.78 -3.24 -8.24
N HIS A 76 -30.52 -3.35 -8.66
CA HIS A 76 -30.05 -4.42 -9.55
C HIS A 76 -28.97 -5.33 -8.94
N GLY A 77 -28.27 -4.93 -7.88
CA GLY A 77 -27.10 -5.63 -7.36
C GLY A 77 -27.37 -7.11 -7.02
N ALA A 78 -28.47 -7.41 -6.33
CA ALA A 78 -28.84 -8.79 -6.00
C ALA A 78 -29.20 -9.62 -7.25
N ALA A 79 -29.87 -9.01 -8.23
CA ALA A 79 -30.22 -9.68 -9.48
C ALA A 79 -28.96 -9.98 -10.31
N ILE A 80 -28.03 -9.03 -10.41
CA ILE A 80 -26.73 -9.21 -11.08
C ILE A 80 -25.96 -10.37 -10.45
N ARG A 81 -25.85 -10.41 -9.10
CA ARG A 81 -25.17 -11.48 -8.38
C ARG A 81 -25.72 -12.86 -8.76
N ARG A 82 -27.03 -13.01 -8.71
CA ARG A 82 -27.68 -14.29 -9.05
C ARG A 82 -27.47 -14.65 -10.51
N THR A 83 -27.64 -13.71 -11.44
CA THR A 83 -27.44 -13.95 -12.87
C THR A 83 -26.01 -14.39 -13.18
N LEU A 84 -25.00 -13.77 -12.55
CA LEU A 84 -23.61 -14.18 -12.69
C LEU A 84 -23.35 -15.57 -12.07
N ALA A 85 -23.91 -15.87 -10.90
CA ALA A 85 -23.82 -17.19 -10.28
C ALA A 85 -24.37 -18.31 -11.20
N GLU A 86 -25.46 -18.03 -11.91
CA GLU A 86 -26.09 -19.01 -12.81
C GLU A 86 -25.38 -19.13 -14.17
N ARG A 87 -24.86 -18.02 -14.72
CA ARG A 87 -24.41 -17.95 -16.12
C ARG A 87 -22.90 -17.93 -16.32
N LEU A 88 -22.10 -17.64 -15.30
CA LEU A 88 -20.64 -17.71 -15.44
C LEU A 88 -20.20 -19.13 -15.82
N PRO A 89 -19.19 -19.28 -16.68
CA PRO A 89 -18.61 -20.58 -16.95
C PRO A 89 -18.01 -21.14 -15.65
N LYS A 90 -18.00 -22.47 -15.50
CA LYS A 90 -17.43 -23.11 -14.30
C LYS A 90 -15.94 -22.91 -14.17
N GLU A 91 -15.28 -22.68 -15.30
CA GLU A 91 -13.85 -22.40 -15.38
C GLU A 91 -13.59 -21.28 -16.40
N ILE A 92 -12.52 -20.54 -16.17
CA ILE A 92 -11.96 -19.59 -17.13
C ILE A 92 -10.47 -19.87 -17.24
N ARG A 93 -9.99 -20.14 -18.46
CA ARG A 93 -8.59 -20.52 -18.72
C ARG A 93 -8.06 -21.66 -17.82
N GLY A 94 -8.92 -22.61 -17.47
CA GLY A 94 -8.59 -23.75 -16.60
C GLY A 94 -8.55 -23.43 -15.10
N TRP A 95 -9.04 -22.26 -14.69
CA TRP A 95 -9.21 -21.88 -13.29
C TRP A 95 -10.70 -21.88 -12.92
N PRO A 96 -11.11 -22.53 -11.83
CA PRO A 96 -12.51 -22.51 -11.40
C PRO A 96 -13.00 -21.09 -11.06
N THR A 97 -14.26 -20.78 -11.38
CA THR A 97 -14.88 -19.49 -11.01
C THR A 97 -15.68 -19.56 -9.71
N HIS A 98 -15.86 -20.75 -9.15
CA HIS A 98 -16.54 -20.97 -7.89
C HIS A 98 -15.53 -21.00 -6.73
N PHE A 99 -15.81 -20.23 -5.68
CA PHE A 99 -15.05 -20.19 -4.44
C PHE A 99 -15.86 -20.88 -3.33
N GLN A 100 -15.32 -21.96 -2.79
CA GLN A 100 -15.86 -22.57 -1.57
C GLN A 100 -15.28 -21.84 -0.36
N GLU A 101 -16.15 -21.31 0.48
CA GLU A 101 -15.77 -20.76 1.79
C GLU A 101 -15.57 -21.88 2.79
N SER A 102 -14.69 -21.66 3.77
CA SER A 102 -14.51 -22.58 4.89
C SER A 102 -15.56 -22.31 5.96
N ASP A 103 -16.13 -23.37 6.53
CA ASP A 103 -16.97 -23.28 7.73
C ASP A 103 -16.14 -23.09 9.01
N ASP A 104 -14.80 -23.19 8.93
CA ASP A 104 -13.90 -22.96 10.07
C ASP A 104 -13.71 -21.46 10.31
N PRO A 105 -14.16 -20.90 11.46
CA PRO A 105 -13.96 -19.49 11.79
C PRO A 105 -12.48 -19.08 11.86
N LEU A 106 -11.56 -20.04 12.04
CA LEU A 106 -10.11 -19.80 12.06
C LEU A 106 -9.46 -19.83 10.67
N ASP A 107 -10.19 -20.26 9.64
CA ASP A 107 -9.72 -20.30 8.25
C ASP A 107 -10.79 -19.74 7.29
N PRO A 108 -11.24 -18.48 7.44
CA PRO A 108 -12.39 -17.93 6.71
C PRO A 108 -12.11 -17.67 5.21
N VAL A 109 -11.06 -18.26 4.64
CA VAL A 109 -10.60 -17.98 3.29
C VAL A 109 -11.38 -18.79 2.26
N GLY A 110 -11.74 -18.16 1.15
CA GLY A 110 -12.33 -18.81 0.00
C GLY A 110 -11.28 -19.51 -0.85
N ARG A 111 -11.57 -20.74 -1.28
CA ARG A 111 -10.72 -21.52 -2.19
C ARG A 111 -11.47 -21.84 -3.46
N MET A 112 -10.84 -21.65 -4.61
CA MET A 112 -11.42 -22.06 -5.88
C MET A 112 -11.71 -23.56 -5.86
N GLN A 113 -12.86 -24.00 -6.35
CA GLN A 113 -13.21 -25.41 -6.55
C GLN A 113 -14.18 -25.56 -7.72
N LEU A 114 -14.21 -26.74 -8.32
CA LEU A 114 -15.23 -27.06 -9.33
C LEU A 114 -16.59 -27.23 -8.67
N THR A 115 -17.64 -26.91 -9.42
CA THR A 115 -19.03 -27.13 -9.01
C THR A 115 -19.90 -27.42 -10.23
N ASP A 116 -20.91 -28.26 -10.04
CA ASP A 116 -21.96 -28.51 -11.05
C ASP A 116 -23.12 -27.50 -10.93
N GLY A 117 -23.28 -26.91 -9.74
CA GLY A 117 -24.33 -25.93 -9.44
C GLY A 117 -23.94 -24.49 -9.76
N PRO A 118 -24.79 -23.49 -9.42
CA PRO A 118 -24.42 -22.07 -9.54
C PRO A 118 -23.07 -21.78 -8.85
N VAL A 119 -22.27 -20.90 -9.46
CA VAL A 119 -20.94 -20.56 -8.95
C VAL A 119 -21.06 -19.55 -7.80
N ASN A 120 -20.28 -19.76 -6.74
CA ASN A 120 -20.06 -18.74 -5.73
C ASN A 120 -18.87 -17.89 -6.21
N HIS A 121 -19.15 -16.94 -7.10
CA HIS A 121 -18.09 -16.14 -7.72
C HIS A 121 -17.61 -15.02 -6.79
N ARG A 122 -16.38 -14.57 -7.00
CA ARG A 122 -15.81 -13.36 -6.39
C ARG A 122 -15.94 -12.13 -7.31
N VAL A 123 -17.07 -12.03 -8.01
CA VAL A 123 -17.52 -10.79 -8.67
C VAL A 123 -18.41 -10.02 -7.72
N ASP A 124 -17.87 -8.97 -7.09
CA ASP A 124 -18.55 -8.24 -6.02
C ASP A 124 -19.11 -6.90 -6.51
N MET A 125 -20.30 -6.55 -6.04
CA MET A 125 -20.99 -5.32 -6.41
C MET A 125 -20.89 -4.29 -5.31
N TYR A 126 -20.50 -3.08 -5.69
CA TYR A 126 -20.37 -1.93 -4.81
C TYR A 126 -21.01 -0.70 -5.47
N ASP A 127 -21.40 0.28 -4.66
CA ASP A 127 -21.38 1.66 -5.10
C ASP A 127 -20.06 2.32 -4.68
N VAL A 128 -19.61 3.32 -5.44
CA VAL A 128 -18.27 3.91 -5.26
C VAL A 128 -18.14 4.59 -3.88
N ASP A 129 -19.18 5.28 -3.41
CA ASP A 129 -19.14 6.03 -2.15
C ASP A 129 -19.08 5.06 -0.95
N GLY A 130 -19.89 3.99 -0.97
CA GLY A 130 -19.86 2.93 0.03
C GLY A 130 -18.50 2.22 0.10
N TRP A 131 -17.92 1.86 -1.06
CA TRP A 131 -16.60 1.24 -1.10
C TRP A 131 -15.50 2.16 -0.58
N LEU A 132 -15.52 3.45 -0.92
CA LEU A 132 -14.55 4.42 -0.39
C LEU A 132 -14.70 4.65 1.12
N ALA A 133 -15.92 4.62 1.63
CA ALA A 133 -16.18 4.72 3.05
C ALA A 133 -15.61 3.50 3.79
N GLU A 134 -15.80 2.30 3.25
CA GLU A 134 -15.26 1.07 3.81
C GLU A 134 -13.73 1.01 3.75
N GLN A 135 -13.14 1.31 2.59
CA GLN A 135 -11.70 1.12 2.37
C GLN A 135 -10.84 2.28 2.92
N LEU A 136 -11.35 3.51 2.87
CA LEU A 136 -10.57 4.72 3.15
C LEU A 136 -11.19 5.58 4.27
N GLY A 137 -12.41 5.28 4.73
CA GLY A 137 -13.16 6.15 5.64
C GLY A 137 -13.66 7.44 4.96
N VAL A 138 -13.74 7.46 3.63
CA VAL A 138 -14.09 8.65 2.83
C VAL A 138 -15.53 8.57 2.36
N ARG A 139 -16.35 9.54 2.77
CA ARG A 139 -17.81 9.45 2.62
C ARG A 139 -18.36 9.66 1.22
N SER A 140 -17.62 10.33 0.33
CA SER A 140 -18.09 10.54 -1.03
C SER A 140 -16.94 10.68 -2.01
N ALA A 141 -17.11 10.05 -3.18
CA ALA A 141 -16.26 10.22 -4.32
C ALA A 141 -16.11 11.69 -4.69
N GLY A 142 -17.15 12.53 -4.60
CA GLY A 142 -17.04 13.95 -4.96
C GLY A 142 -16.14 14.79 -4.03
N ALA A 143 -15.89 14.33 -2.81
CA ALA A 143 -15.21 15.12 -1.79
C ALA A 143 -13.70 15.23 -2.04
N LYS A 144 -13.13 16.40 -1.74
CA LYS A 144 -11.67 16.54 -1.60
C LYS A 144 -11.31 16.22 -0.16
N LEU A 145 -10.34 15.33 0.03
CA LEU A 145 -9.81 15.04 1.36
C LEU A 145 -9.11 16.27 1.94
N THR A 146 -9.45 16.56 3.18
CA THR A 146 -8.68 17.46 4.04
C THR A 146 -7.30 16.88 4.31
N THR A 147 -6.38 17.73 4.75
CA THR A 147 -5.05 17.33 5.19
C THR A 147 -5.11 16.22 6.25
N ARG A 148 -6.01 16.32 7.23
CA ARG A 148 -6.11 15.32 8.30
C ARG A 148 -6.61 13.97 7.80
N GLU A 149 -7.59 13.97 6.89
CA GLU A 149 -8.05 12.74 6.26
C GLU A 149 -6.92 12.08 5.46
N TRP A 150 -6.12 12.84 4.71
CA TRP A 150 -4.93 12.31 4.03
C TRP A 150 -3.93 11.64 4.98
N LEU A 151 -3.74 12.19 6.19
CA LEU A 151 -2.85 11.61 7.20
C LEU A 151 -3.46 10.38 7.90
N ALA A 152 -4.78 10.22 7.83
CA ALA A 152 -5.52 9.11 8.44
C ALA A 152 -5.74 7.92 7.48
N VAL A 153 -5.48 8.06 6.18
CA VAL A 153 -5.58 6.92 5.25
C VAL A 153 -4.26 6.15 5.21
N PRO A 154 -4.24 4.84 5.53
CA PRO A 154 -3.04 4.03 5.37
C PRO A 154 -2.55 3.98 3.93
N GLN A 155 -1.24 4.07 3.74
CA GLN A 155 -0.59 3.98 2.43
C GLN A 155 -0.96 2.70 1.69
N GLN A 156 -1.10 1.58 2.41
CA GLN A 156 -1.53 0.32 1.79
C GLN A 156 -2.89 0.48 1.11
N ARG A 157 -3.87 1.14 1.75
CA ARG A 157 -5.21 1.31 1.18
C ARG A 157 -5.19 2.24 -0.04
N LEU A 158 -4.33 3.26 -0.03
CA LEU A 158 -4.07 4.10 -1.20
C LEU A 158 -3.41 3.29 -2.32
N ALA A 159 -2.44 2.44 -2.02
CA ALA A 159 -1.78 1.55 -2.99
C ALA A 159 -2.78 0.58 -3.62
N GLU A 160 -3.64 -0.03 -2.81
CA GLU A 160 -4.69 -0.98 -3.23
C GLU A 160 -5.78 -0.32 -4.08
N THR A 161 -6.10 0.95 -3.80
CA THR A 161 -7.11 1.73 -4.56
C THR A 161 -6.56 2.23 -5.89
N THR A 162 -5.31 2.71 -5.90
CA THR A 162 -4.70 3.34 -7.07
C THR A 162 -3.94 2.34 -7.95
N GLY A 163 -3.49 1.22 -7.37
CA GLY A 163 -2.99 0.05 -8.06
C GLY A 163 -4.12 -0.77 -8.69
N GLY A 164 -3.80 -1.97 -9.15
CA GLY A 164 -4.74 -2.81 -9.87
C GLY A 164 -5.15 -2.22 -11.23
N ALA A 165 -6.24 -2.75 -11.78
CA ALA A 165 -6.70 -2.42 -13.13
C ALA A 165 -8.16 -1.95 -13.14
N VAL A 166 -8.50 -1.04 -14.07
CA VAL A 166 -9.89 -0.73 -14.44
C VAL A 166 -10.08 -1.26 -15.86
N PHE A 167 -10.95 -2.25 -16.03
CA PHE A 167 -11.25 -2.85 -17.34
C PHE A 167 -12.32 -2.04 -18.08
N HIS A 168 -13.24 -1.44 -17.32
CA HIS A 168 -14.32 -0.60 -17.85
C HIS A 168 -14.72 0.45 -16.82
N ASP A 169 -15.06 1.66 -17.26
CA ASP A 169 -15.64 2.69 -16.39
C ASP A 169 -16.64 3.56 -17.16
N GLY A 170 -17.86 3.04 -17.33
CA GLY A 170 -18.97 3.76 -17.94
C GLY A 170 -19.56 4.86 -17.06
N LEU A 171 -19.22 4.91 -15.77
CA LEU A 171 -19.65 5.94 -14.82
C LEU A 171 -18.68 7.13 -14.80
N GLY A 172 -17.38 6.87 -14.94
CA GLY A 172 -16.28 7.85 -14.86
C GLY A 172 -15.82 8.15 -13.42
N THR A 173 -16.69 7.88 -12.44
CA THR A 173 -16.44 8.20 -11.02
C THR A 173 -15.22 7.47 -10.46
N LEU A 174 -15.04 6.19 -10.79
CA LEU A 174 -13.92 5.40 -10.24
C LEU A 174 -12.58 5.91 -10.77
N THR A 175 -12.49 6.18 -12.08
CA THR A 175 -11.31 6.75 -12.71
C THR A 175 -10.98 8.12 -12.13
N ASP A 176 -11.99 8.96 -11.89
CA ASP A 176 -11.83 10.29 -11.28
C ASP A 176 -11.31 10.23 -9.84
N VAL A 177 -11.79 9.25 -9.06
CA VAL A 177 -11.29 8.98 -7.71
C VAL A 177 -9.83 8.53 -7.76
N ARG A 178 -9.51 7.50 -8.56
CA ARG A 178 -8.13 6.97 -8.67
C ARG A 178 -7.14 8.05 -9.09
N ARG A 179 -7.53 8.93 -10.01
CA ARG A 179 -6.69 10.06 -10.43
C ARG A 179 -6.40 11.05 -9.30
N ARG A 180 -7.39 11.37 -8.45
CA ARG A 180 -7.18 12.27 -7.30
C ARG A 180 -6.40 11.62 -6.17
N LEU A 181 -6.51 10.30 -6.03
CA LEU A 181 -5.76 9.53 -5.05
C LEU A 181 -4.38 9.10 -5.54
N ALA A 182 -4.04 9.34 -6.81
CA ALA A 182 -2.81 8.86 -7.43
C ALA A 182 -1.54 9.29 -6.67
N TRP A 183 -1.55 10.46 -6.05
CA TRP A 183 -0.50 10.87 -5.12
C TRP A 183 -1.00 11.91 -4.11
N TYR A 184 -0.24 12.05 -3.01
CA TYR A 184 -0.49 13.07 -2.00
C TYR A 184 -0.46 14.49 -2.57
N PRO A 185 -1.29 15.41 -2.04
CA PRO A 185 -1.12 16.83 -2.24
C PRO A 185 0.28 17.27 -1.82
N TYR A 186 0.83 18.27 -2.53
CA TYR A 186 2.24 18.66 -2.40
C TYR A 186 2.67 19.01 -0.97
N GLN A 187 1.81 19.71 -0.22
CA GLN A 187 2.09 20.09 1.18
C GLN A 187 2.08 18.88 2.12
N VAL A 188 1.13 17.96 1.95
CA VAL A 188 1.07 16.70 2.71
C VAL A 188 2.32 15.87 2.44
N TRP A 189 2.73 15.72 1.17
CA TRP A 189 3.92 14.96 0.80
C TRP A 189 5.20 15.49 1.46
N ARG A 190 5.41 16.81 1.46
CA ARG A 190 6.59 17.44 2.09
C ARG A 190 6.61 17.24 3.60
N TYR A 191 5.44 17.35 4.24
CA TYR A 191 5.29 17.03 5.66
C TYR A 191 5.62 15.56 5.95
N LEU A 192 5.10 14.60 5.17
CA LEU A 192 5.38 13.18 5.36
C LEU A 192 6.86 12.83 5.19
N LEU A 193 7.54 13.47 4.22
CA LEU A 193 9.00 13.35 4.06
C LEU A 193 9.74 13.91 5.28
N ALA A 194 9.34 15.07 5.80
CA ALA A 194 9.93 15.65 7.00
C ALA A 194 9.77 14.70 8.21
N CYS A 195 8.58 14.14 8.40
CA CYS A 195 8.30 13.15 9.44
C CYS A 195 9.13 11.87 9.27
N GLN A 196 9.33 11.39 8.03
CA GLN A 196 10.13 10.19 7.78
C GLN A 196 11.61 10.41 8.10
N TRP A 197 12.16 11.58 7.74
CA TRP A 197 13.51 11.97 8.15
C TRP A 197 13.63 12.15 9.66
N GLN A 198 12.61 12.73 10.31
CA GLN A 198 12.57 12.88 11.76
C GLN A 198 12.66 11.53 12.46
N ARG A 199 11.92 10.52 11.98
CA ARG A 199 11.98 9.15 12.50
C ARG A 199 13.37 8.54 12.40
N ILE A 200 14.05 8.72 11.25
CA ILE A 200 15.43 8.25 11.06
C ILE A 200 16.36 8.94 12.07
N SER A 201 16.30 10.28 12.17
CA SER A 201 17.16 11.08 13.07
C SER A 201 17.09 10.66 14.54
N GLN A 202 15.92 10.19 14.98
CA GLN A 202 15.69 9.80 16.38
C GLN A 202 16.43 8.52 16.76
N GLU A 203 16.84 7.69 15.78
CA GLU A 203 17.45 6.39 16.04
C GLU A 203 18.87 6.22 15.47
N GLU A 204 19.39 7.16 14.66
CA GLU A 204 20.68 6.99 13.96
C GLU A 204 21.82 6.58 14.90
N ALA A 205 21.91 7.23 16.07
CA ALA A 205 22.95 6.97 17.06
C ALA A 205 22.71 5.69 17.89
N PHE A 206 21.51 5.11 17.85
CA PHE A 206 21.13 4.02 18.76
C PHE A 206 21.77 2.68 18.40
N VAL A 207 22.16 2.47 17.14
CA VAL A 207 22.92 1.28 16.71
C VAL A 207 24.24 1.19 17.47
N GLY A 208 25.01 2.28 17.50
CA GLY A 208 26.25 2.37 18.26
C GLY A 208 26.01 2.41 19.78
N ARG A 209 24.95 3.09 20.23
CA ARG A 209 24.64 3.19 21.66
C ARG A 209 24.27 1.85 22.30
N CYS A 210 23.52 1.00 21.60
CA CYS A 210 23.26 -0.38 22.05
C CYS A 210 24.57 -1.17 22.16
N ALA A 211 25.47 -1.02 21.20
CA ALA A 211 26.76 -1.70 21.20
C ALA A 211 27.68 -1.25 22.35
N GLU A 212 27.63 0.02 22.78
CA GLU A 212 28.41 0.51 23.93
C GLU A 212 28.11 -0.23 25.24
N VAL A 213 26.91 -0.80 25.38
CA VAL A 213 26.51 -1.57 26.56
C VAL A 213 26.52 -3.09 26.30
N GLY A 214 27.07 -3.53 25.16
CA GLY A 214 27.15 -4.94 24.78
C GLY A 214 25.84 -5.53 24.23
N ASP A 215 24.84 -4.71 23.90
CA ASP A 215 23.55 -5.16 23.37
C ASP A 215 23.58 -5.24 21.83
N ASP A 216 24.11 -6.34 21.30
CA ASP A 216 24.14 -6.56 19.85
C ASP A 216 22.73 -6.81 19.28
N ILE A 217 21.84 -7.46 20.04
CA ILE A 217 20.46 -7.70 19.61
C ILE A 217 19.72 -6.37 19.42
N GLY A 218 19.79 -5.47 20.41
CA GLY A 218 19.21 -4.13 20.31
C GLY A 218 19.81 -3.33 19.15
N SER A 219 21.13 -3.44 18.94
CA SER A 219 21.80 -2.80 17.80
C SER A 219 21.27 -3.31 16.45
N ALA A 220 21.04 -4.61 16.30
CA ALA A 220 20.46 -5.21 15.10
C ALA A 220 18.98 -4.83 14.91
N VAL A 221 18.18 -4.82 15.97
CA VAL A 221 16.77 -4.41 15.93
C VAL A 221 16.62 -2.96 15.49
N VAL A 222 17.42 -2.06 16.05
CA VAL A 222 17.44 -0.63 15.67
C VAL A 222 17.86 -0.47 14.21
N ALA A 223 18.90 -1.18 13.77
CA ALA A 223 19.31 -1.13 12.36
C ALA A 223 18.22 -1.64 11.42
N ALA A 224 17.51 -2.70 11.77
CA ALA A 224 16.37 -3.18 10.97
C ALA A 224 15.24 -2.16 10.87
N ARG A 225 14.97 -1.40 11.95
CA ARG A 225 14.00 -0.29 11.94
C ARG A 225 14.45 0.87 11.03
N LEU A 226 15.72 1.24 11.10
CA LEU A 226 16.30 2.27 10.21
C LEU A 226 16.27 1.84 8.74
N VAL A 227 16.58 0.57 8.44
CA VAL A 227 16.44 0.00 7.09
C VAL A 227 14.99 0.06 6.60
N ARG A 228 14.02 -0.30 7.45
CA ARG A 228 12.58 -0.17 7.16
C ARG A 228 12.20 1.27 6.84
N ASP A 229 12.66 2.22 7.65
CA ASP A 229 12.36 3.64 7.49
C ASP A 229 13.03 4.25 6.25
N LEU A 230 14.23 3.79 5.87
CA LEU A 230 14.88 4.19 4.61
C LEU A 230 14.14 3.65 3.38
N MET A 231 13.67 2.40 3.40
CA MET A 231 12.87 1.86 2.30
C MET A 231 11.58 2.66 2.11
N ARG A 232 10.89 2.99 3.22
CA ARG A 232 9.68 3.85 3.20
C ARG A 232 9.97 5.26 2.71
N LEU A 233 11.09 5.85 3.11
CA LEU A 233 11.51 7.16 2.63
C LEU A 233 11.76 7.15 1.11
N CYS A 234 12.40 6.11 0.58
CA CYS A 234 12.61 5.98 -0.86
C CYS A 234 11.29 5.86 -1.62
N LEU A 235 10.32 5.09 -1.10
CA LEU A 235 8.98 4.99 -1.66
C LEU A 235 8.29 6.37 -1.69
N LEU A 236 8.36 7.14 -0.59
CA LEU A 236 7.83 8.50 -0.56
C LEU A 236 8.53 9.44 -1.56
N LEU A 237 9.85 9.40 -1.65
CA LEU A 237 10.64 10.23 -2.58
C LEU A 237 10.29 9.94 -4.04
N GLU A 238 10.10 8.66 -4.38
CA GLU A 238 9.76 8.20 -5.73
C GLU A 238 8.25 8.12 -5.99
N ARG A 239 7.45 8.73 -5.11
CA ARG A 239 6.00 8.84 -5.23
C ARG A 239 5.27 7.51 -5.41
N ARG A 240 5.63 6.53 -4.58
CA ARG A 240 4.94 5.24 -4.48
C ARG A 240 4.44 5.01 -3.07
N TYR A 241 3.19 4.60 -2.95
CA TYR A 241 2.61 4.23 -1.66
C TYR A 241 3.26 2.93 -1.16
N ALA A 242 3.59 2.88 0.14
CA ALA A 242 4.08 1.66 0.76
C ALA A 242 2.97 0.59 0.82
N PRO A 243 3.24 -0.66 0.38
CA PRO A 243 2.27 -1.75 0.46
C PRO A 243 2.25 -2.35 1.88
N TYR A 244 1.47 -3.42 2.03
CA TYR A 244 1.53 -4.29 3.21
C TYR A 244 2.96 -4.75 3.53
N SER A 245 3.28 -4.89 4.82
CA SER A 245 4.65 -5.03 5.33
C SER A 245 5.47 -6.15 4.67
N LYS A 246 4.84 -7.29 4.36
CA LYS A 246 5.51 -8.44 3.71
C LYS A 246 6.02 -8.13 2.29
N TRP A 247 5.47 -7.11 1.64
CA TRP A 247 5.85 -6.68 0.28
C TRP A 247 6.71 -5.42 0.26
N LEU A 248 7.06 -4.84 1.42
CA LEU A 248 7.85 -3.61 1.49
C LEU A 248 9.17 -3.74 0.71
N GLY A 249 9.91 -4.84 0.93
CA GLY A 249 11.16 -5.11 0.23
C GLY A 249 10.98 -5.31 -1.28
N SER A 250 9.88 -5.94 -1.70
CA SER A 250 9.55 -6.14 -3.12
C SER A 250 9.22 -4.81 -3.80
N ALA A 251 8.37 -3.98 -3.19
CA ALA A 251 8.03 -2.64 -3.70
C ALA A 251 9.24 -1.72 -3.75
N PHE A 252 10.02 -1.66 -2.67
CA PHE A 252 11.31 -0.96 -2.66
C PHE A 252 12.21 -1.47 -3.78
N GLY A 253 12.28 -2.79 -3.97
CA GLY A 253 13.14 -3.42 -4.96
C GLY A 253 12.84 -3.07 -6.42
N GLN A 254 11.65 -2.53 -6.72
CA GLN A 254 11.22 -2.04 -8.03
C GLN A 254 11.60 -0.57 -8.27
N LEU A 255 12.09 0.15 -7.26
CA LEU A 255 12.50 1.54 -7.40
C LEU A 255 13.87 1.67 -8.09
N PRO A 256 14.05 2.66 -8.98
CA PRO A 256 15.36 3.11 -9.44
C PRO A 256 16.44 3.19 -8.35
N ALA A 257 16.14 3.80 -7.19
CA ALA A 257 17.10 3.95 -6.09
C ALA A 257 17.57 2.62 -5.48
N ALA A 258 16.78 1.55 -5.62
CA ALA A 258 17.04 0.28 -4.95
C ALA A 258 18.35 -0.36 -5.41
N LYS A 259 18.76 -0.16 -6.67
CA LYS A 259 20.01 -0.71 -7.18
C LYS A 259 21.23 -0.20 -6.40
N ALA A 260 21.24 1.09 -6.06
CA ALA A 260 22.34 1.70 -5.31
C ALA A 260 22.28 1.37 -3.80
N LEU A 261 21.07 1.26 -3.25
CA LEU A 261 20.86 1.12 -1.81
C LEU A 261 20.87 -0.33 -1.32
N LYS A 262 20.42 -1.31 -2.12
CA LYS A 262 20.31 -2.72 -1.70
C LYS A 262 21.59 -3.26 -1.06
N PRO A 263 22.80 -3.06 -1.61
CA PRO A 263 24.03 -3.59 -1.00
C PRO A 263 24.25 -3.05 0.42
N ALA A 264 24.04 -1.75 0.64
CA ALA A 264 24.20 -1.12 1.96
C ALA A 264 23.13 -1.61 2.95
N LEU A 265 21.86 -1.66 2.53
CA LEU A 265 20.78 -2.14 3.41
C LEU A 265 20.95 -3.63 3.78
N GLN A 266 21.35 -4.47 2.84
CA GLN A 266 21.64 -5.89 3.09
C GLN A 266 22.86 -6.06 3.99
N GLY A 267 23.93 -5.28 3.74
CA GLY A 267 25.12 -5.28 4.57
C GLY A 267 24.84 -4.89 6.02
N ALA A 268 24.00 -3.87 6.25
CA ALA A 268 23.58 -3.47 7.59
C ALA A 268 22.81 -4.58 8.32
N LEU A 269 21.91 -5.28 7.63
CA LEU A 269 21.13 -6.38 8.21
C LEU A 269 21.96 -7.66 8.46
N ALA A 270 22.95 -7.93 7.60
CA ALA A 270 23.79 -9.13 7.69
C ALA A 270 24.96 -8.98 8.67
N ALA A 271 25.33 -7.75 9.03
CA ALA A 271 26.46 -7.47 9.91
C ALA A 271 26.25 -8.05 11.32
N THR A 272 27.27 -8.77 11.80
CA THR A 272 27.33 -9.33 13.17
C THR A 272 28.11 -8.44 14.14
N ASP A 273 28.56 -7.26 13.69
CA ASP A 273 29.22 -6.27 14.52
C ASP A 273 28.67 -4.86 14.21
N HIS A 274 28.67 -3.99 15.23
CA HIS A 274 28.07 -2.67 15.12
C HIS A 274 28.82 -1.72 14.18
N ARG A 275 30.14 -1.87 13.98
CA ARG A 275 30.92 -0.94 13.16
C ARG A 275 30.60 -1.16 11.68
N THR A 276 30.55 -2.41 11.25
CA THR A 276 30.13 -2.79 9.90
C THR A 276 28.68 -2.37 9.64
N ARG A 277 27.79 -2.58 10.62
CA ARG A 277 26.39 -2.16 10.59
C ARG A 277 26.24 -0.63 10.43
N GLU A 278 26.96 0.14 11.25
CA GLU A 278 26.97 1.61 11.20
C GLU A 278 27.52 2.12 9.86
N ALA A 279 28.61 1.55 9.36
CA ALA A 279 29.22 1.95 8.09
C ALA A 279 28.22 1.79 6.92
N HIS A 280 27.55 0.64 6.85
CA HIS A 280 26.54 0.37 5.83
C HIS A 280 25.30 1.25 5.97
N LEU A 281 24.83 1.52 7.19
CA LEU A 281 23.74 2.47 7.40
C LEU A 281 24.11 3.87 6.94
N CYS A 282 25.32 4.34 7.26
CA CYS A 282 25.80 5.63 6.78
C CYS A 282 25.91 5.69 5.25
N ASP A 283 26.41 4.63 4.59
CA ASP A 283 26.41 4.55 3.13
C ASP A 283 24.99 4.71 2.56
N ALA A 284 24.01 4.03 3.17
CA ALA A 284 22.61 4.15 2.77
C ALA A 284 22.07 5.57 3.02
N TYR A 285 22.37 6.18 4.17
CA TYR A 285 21.95 7.55 4.51
C TYR A 285 22.45 8.57 3.50
N GLU A 286 23.74 8.53 3.15
CA GLU A 286 24.35 9.48 2.22
C GLU A 286 23.73 9.35 0.82
N ASN A 287 23.41 8.13 0.39
CA ASN A 287 22.70 7.89 -0.87
C ASN A 287 21.28 8.45 -0.85
N VAL A 288 20.49 8.20 0.22
CA VAL A 288 19.11 8.73 0.33
C VAL A 288 19.12 10.25 0.50
N ALA A 289 20.10 10.82 1.20
CA ALA A 289 20.30 12.25 1.32
C ALA A 289 20.56 12.92 -0.04
N ALA A 290 21.35 12.28 -0.90
CA ALA A 290 21.56 12.75 -2.27
C ALA A 290 20.25 12.72 -3.09
N LEU A 291 19.43 11.67 -2.95
CA LEU A 291 18.10 11.59 -3.59
C LEU A 291 17.16 12.70 -3.08
N GLN A 292 17.15 12.96 -1.78
CA GLN A 292 16.37 14.04 -1.18
C GLN A 292 16.81 15.40 -1.72
N ASN A 293 18.10 15.69 -1.81
CA ASN A 293 18.59 16.93 -2.42
C ASN A 293 18.20 17.05 -3.90
N ALA A 294 18.31 15.95 -4.66
CA ALA A 294 17.92 15.91 -6.06
C ALA A 294 16.42 16.14 -6.29
N SER A 295 15.57 15.88 -5.29
CA SER A 295 14.13 16.15 -5.37
C SER A 295 13.79 17.64 -5.50
N GLY A 296 14.69 18.53 -5.08
CA GLY A 296 14.49 19.99 -5.11
C GLY A 296 13.40 20.51 -4.17
N LEU A 297 12.94 19.70 -3.22
CA LEU A 297 11.83 20.06 -2.31
C LEU A 297 12.21 21.06 -1.21
N ASN A 298 13.50 21.16 -0.89
CA ASN A 298 14.12 22.07 0.07
C ASN A 298 15.52 22.47 -0.39
N ALA A 299 16.13 23.48 0.26
CA ALA A 299 17.51 23.86 -0.01
C ALA A 299 18.45 22.67 0.23
N PRO A 300 19.49 22.48 -0.61
CA PRO A 300 20.41 21.35 -0.45
C PRO A 300 21.04 21.30 0.94
N VAL A 301 21.02 20.12 1.55
CA VAL A 301 21.63 19.84 2.85
C VAL A 301 22.87 18.97 2.61
N ASP A 302 24.01 19.32 3.21
CA ASP A 302 25.23 18.52 3.09
C ASP A 302 24.97 17.03 3.45
N PRO A 303 25.12 16.10 2.50
CA PRO A 303 24.72 14.71 2.65
C PRO A 303 25.78 13.85 3.34
N LYS A 304 26.93 14.40 3.74
CA LYS A 304 28.01 13.61 4.36
C LYS A 304 27.70 13.22 5.80
N ARG A 305 28.11 12.00 6.18
CA ARG A 305 28.10 11.55 7.58
C ARG A 305 29.02 12.39 8.46
N ARG A 306 28.74 12.39 9.76
CA ARG A 306 29.41 13.18 10.80
C ARG A 306 29.30 12.53 12.17
N PRO A 307 30.13 12.92 13.15
CA PRO A 307 29.97 12.48 14.53
C PRO A 307 28.63 12.93 15.13
N TYR A 308 28.01 12.06 15.93
CA TYR A 308 26.82 12.39 16.72
C TYR A 308 27.21 13.24 17.93
N HIS A 309 27.18 14.57 17.77
CA HIS A 309 27.68 15.51 18.78
C HIS A 309 29.11 15.17 19.23
N SER A 310 29.33 14.94 20.53
CA SER A 310 30.62 14.53 21.11
C SER A 310 30.79 13.01 21.21
N ARG A 311 29.84 12.21 20.70
CA ARG A 311 29.87 10.75 20.75
C ARG A 311 30.62 10.16 19.54
N PRO A 312 31.18 8.94 19.67
CA PRO A 312 31.99 8.34 18.61
C PRO A 312 31.18 7.75 17.43
N PHE A 313 29.85 7.83 17.47
CA PHE A 313 28.96 7.28 16.45
C PHE A 313 28.92 8.16 15.21
N GLN A 314 28.88 7.55 14.03
CA GLN A 314 28.63 8.26 12.77
C GLN A 314 27.14 8.27 12.45
N VAL A 315 26.63 9.45 12.08
CA VAL A 315 25.24 9.69 11.68
C VAL A 315 25.20 10.60 10.45
N LEU A 316 24.06 10.69 9.78
CA LEU A 316 23.84 11.72 8.77
C LEU A 316 23.59 13.10 9.41
N GLY A 317 22.92 13.11 10.57
CA GLY A 317 22.25 14.30 11.09
C GLY A 317 20.95 14.54 10.33
N ALA A 318 20.12 13.49 10.24
CA ALA A 318 18.89 13.45 9.46
C ALA A 318 17.87 14.51 9.90
N GLU A 319 17.97 15.04 11.13
CA GLU A 319 17.13 16.13 11.62
C GLU A 319 17.26 17.40 10.76
N ARG A 320 18.42 17.60 10.12
CA ARG A 320 18.65 18.73 9.20
C ARG A 320 17.78 18.65 7.95
N PHE A 321 17.56 17.43 7.45
CA PHE A 321 16.65 17.19 6.32
C PHE A 321 15.19 17.33 6.76
N ALA A 322 14.85 16.81 7.96
CA ALA A 322 13.52 16.97 8.54
C ALA A 322 13.15 18.45 8.71
N GLN A 323 14.03 19.26 9.31
CA GLN A 323 13.83 20.70 9.50
C GLN A 323 13.74 21.46 8.18
N GLY A 324 14.68 21.22 7.25
CA GLY A 324 14.67 21.89 5.94
C GLY A 324 13.39 21.62 5.14
N LEU A 325 12.81 20.43 5.26
CA LEU A 325 11.50 20.11 4.67
C LEU A 325 10.33 20.70 5.44
N ALA A 326 10.40 20.73 6.78
CA ALA A 326 9.33 21.28 7.63
C ALA A 326 9.17 22.81 7.44
N GLU A 327 10.27 23.56 7.35
CA GLU A 327 10.28 25.01 7.06
C GLU A 327 9.61 25.37 5.73
N THR A 328 9.57 24.38 4.87
CA THR A 328 9.12 24.40 3.50
C THR A 328 7.59 24.23 3.41
N VAL A 329 6.96 23.67 4.45
CA VAL A 329 5.50 23.47 4.56
C VAL A 329 4.81 24.79 4.89
N THR A 330 3.87 25.21 4.04
CA THR A 330 3.13 26.48 4.19
C THR A 330 1.67 26.29 4.58
N ASP A 331 1.14 25.08 4.48
CA ASP A 331 -0.24 24.77 4.88
C ASP A 331 -0.41 24.96 6.41
N PRO A 332 -1.28 25.88 6.86
CA PRO A 332 -1.48 26.13 8.29
C PRO A 332 -1.89 24.89 9.09
N SER A 333 -2.66 23.99 8.49
CA SER A 333 -3.13 22.77 9.15
C SER A 333 -2.02 21.75 9.40
N LEU A 334 -0.94 21.79 8.61
CA LEU A 334 0.25 20.96 8.79
C LEU A 334 1.28 21.64 9.69
N ARG A 335 1.47 22.95 9.57
CA ARG A 335 2.47 23.71 10.33
C ARG A 335 2.28 23.65 11.84
N THR A 336 1.04 23.44 12.29
CA THR A 336 0.74 23.32 13.72
C THR A 336 1.00 21.93 14.28
N LEU A 337 1.19 20.92 13.42
CA LEU A 337 1.36 19.53 13.84
C LEU A 337 2.82 19.27 14.24
N ALA A 338 3.00 18.47 15.28
CA ALA A 338 4.28 17.81 15.52
C ALA A 338 4.64 16.90 14.34
N LEU A 339 5.94 16.69 14.08
CA LEU A 339 6.44 15.83 12.99
C LEU A 339 6.27 14.33 13.30
N VAL A 340 5.02 13.91 13.52
CA VAL A 340 4.63 12.52 13.85
C VAL A 340 4.23 11.75 12.58
N GLY A 341 3.71 12.43 11.56
CA GLY A 341 3.41 11.83 10.26
C GLY A 341 1.98 11.32 10.07
N SER A 342 1.77 10.50 9.02
CA SER A 342 0.51 9.76 8.81
C SER A 342 0.42 8.52 9.70
N VAL A 343 -0.76 7.88 9.74
CA VAL A 343 -0.99 6.64 10.50
C VAL A 343 0.10 5.59 10.31
N ASP A 344 0.59 5.38 9.08
CA ASP A 344 1.64 4.40 8.79
C ASP A 344 2.99 4.73 9.44
N GLN A 345 3.22 5.99 9.81
CA GLN A 345 4.46 6.48 10.40
C GLN A 345 4.47 6.37 11.93
N TRP A 346 3.32 6.18 12.59
CA TRP A 346 3.23 6.05 14.05
C TRP A 346 2.48 4.81 14.54
N ALA A 347 1.80 4.06 13.66
CA ALA A 347 1.16 2.79 13.96
C ALA A 347 1.58 1.68 12.96
N ASP A 348 1.74 0.47 13.49
CA ASP A 348 1.96 -0.76 12.71
C ASP A 348 1.06 -1.94 13.17
N SER A 349 0.10 -1.69 14.06
CA SER A 349 -0.91 -2.68 14.45
C SER A 349 -1.85 -2.98 13.29
N THR A 350 -1.85 -4.24 12.82
CA THR A 350 -2.76 -4.73 11.77
C THR A 350 -4.23 -4.50 12.13
N ASP A 351 -4.59 -4.67 13.40
CA ASP A 351 -5.98 -4.49 13.85
C ASP A 351 -6.41 -3.03 13.76
N LEU A 352 -5.52 -2.10 14.12
CA LEU A 352 -5.80 -0.66 14.06
C LEU A 352 -5.87 -0.15 12.62
N ILE A 353 -4.88 -0.50 11.78
CA ILE A 353 -4.81 0.02 10.39
C ILE A 353 -5.95 -0.47 9.49
N ASN A 354 -6.72 -1.46 9.95
CA ASN A 354 -7.93 -1.96 9.27
C ASN A 354 -9.23 -1.36 9.81
N GLN A 355 -9.16 -0.38 10.72
CA GLN A 355 -10.34 0.29 11.29
C GLN A 355 -10.34 1.79 10.96
N PRO A 356 -10.88 2.21 9.80
CA PRO A 356 -10.82 3.60 9.34
C PRO A 356 -11.29 4.62 10.39
N GLN A 357 -12.37 4.32 11.11
CA GLN A 357 -12.89 5.22 12.15
C GLN A 357 -11.92 5.38 13.33
N ALA A 358 -11.36 4.28 13.83
CA ALA A 358 -10.38 4.33 14.92
C ALA A 358 -9.12 5.12 14.54
N ILE A 359 -8.69 5.00 13.27
CA ILE A 359 -7.56 5.77 12.75
C ILE A 359 -7.89 7.26 12.67
N GLN A 360 -9.08 7.61 12.17
CA GLN A 360 -9.51 9.01 12.11
C GLN A 360 -9.54 9.65 13.51
N ASP A 361 -10.10 8.94 14.49
CA ASP A 361 -10.17 9.42 15.87
C ASP A 361 -8.75 9.61 16.47
N ALA A 362 -7.85 8.66 16.24
CA ALA A 362 -6.45 8.75 16.67
C ALA A 362 -5.70 9.91 15.98
N ALA A 363 -5.88 10.08 14.67
CA ALA A 363 -5.27 11.18 13.90
C ALA A 363 -5.79 12.56 14.34
N HIS A 364 -7.03 12.65 14.82
CA HIS A 364 -7.57 13.88 15.42
C HIS A 364 -6.97 14.19 16.80
N ALA A 365 -6.56 13.18 17.56
CA ALA A 365 -5.92 13.36 18.86
C ALA A 365 -4.48 13.86 18.77
N LEU A 366 -3.79 13.59 17.65
CA LEU A 366 -2.45 14.11 17.37
C LEU A 366 -2.55 15.62 17.03
N LYS A 367 -2.21 16.46 18.01
CA LYS A 367 -2.14 17.91 17.89
C LYS A 367 -0.72 18.37 17.62
#